data_AF-A0A7C3TMU3-F1
#
_entry.id   AF-A0A7C3TMU3-F1
#
_cell.length_a   1.000
_cell.length_b   1.000
_cell.length_c   1.000
_cell.angle_alpha   90.00
_cell.angle_beta   90.00
_cell.angle_gamma   90.00
#
_symmetry.space_group_name_H-M   'P 1'
#
loop_
_entity.id
_entity.type
_entity.pdbx_description
1 polymer ?
#
loop_
_entity_poly.entity_id
_entity_poly.type
_entity_poly.pdbx_seq_one_letter_code
_entity_poly.pdbx_strand_id
1 'polypeptide(L)'
;MMFSYPIIYDGVDPAYQFPFAKKGPPRPAIKFIVNYQGKSIPIVVQLGDKGMMVVVKNHPMVEFHKTDNYDKTGYLMGPLRKPKSEEMFKAGEVIPPELQGFNIVYQKDYRRKSPDRLGVLVKSSDIDTMINYALTRAILESKI
;
A
#
# COMPACT_ATOMS: atom_id res chain seq x y z
N MET A 1 13.29 6.86 -11.31
CA MET A 1 14.16 5.92 -10.56
C MET A 1 13.29 5.35 -9.45
N MET A 2 13.05 4.04 -9.44
CA MET A 2 12.21 3.41 -8.41
C MET A 2 13.07 3.18 -7.17
N PHE A 3 12.61 3.63 -6.00
CA PHE A 3 13.30 3.33 -4.75
C PHE A 3 13.00 1.89 -4.34
N SER A 4 14.06 1.10 -4.15
CA SER A 4 13.98 -0.21 -3.50
C SER A 4 14.65 -0.07 -2.13
N TYR A 5 13.88 -0.33 -1.08
CA TYR A 5 14.39 -0.28 0.28
C TYR A 5 14.69 -1.70 0.76
N PRO A 6 15.78 -1.93 1.52
CA PRO A 6 16.01 -3.23 2.14
C PRO A 6 14.92 -3.51 3.18
N ILE A 7 14.07 -4.49 2.88
CA ILE A 7 12.98 -4.94 3.74
C ILE A 7 13.46 -6.13 4.56
N ILE A 8 13.39 -6.00 5.87
CA ILE A 8 13.78 -7.03 6.84
C ILE A 8 12.50 -7.58 7.45
N TYR A 9 12.33 -8.90 7.40
CA TYR A 9 11.24 -9.58 8.07
C TYR A 9 11.44 -9.55 9.60
N ASP A 10 10.41 -9.13 10.35
CA ASP A 10 10.45 -8.93 11.81
C ASP A 10 9.47 -9.85 12.58
N GLY A 11 8.71 -10.69 11.86
CA GLY A 11 7.85 -11.71 12.47
C GLY A 11 6.39 -11.64 12.04
N VAL A 12 5.58 -12.53 12.62
CA VAL A 12 4.11 -12.52 12.50
C VAL A 12 3.50 -12.26 13.86
N ASP A 13 2.46 -11.43 13.88
CA ASP A 13 1.61 -11.21 15.04
C ASP A 13 0.20 -11.72 14.72
N PRO A 14 -0.21 -12.87 15.28
CA PRO A 14 -1.48 -13.52 14.92
C PRO A 14 -2.71 -12.74 15.40
N ALA A 15 -2.54 -11.83 16.37
CA ALA A 15 -3.61 -11.07 16.98
C ALA A 15 -3.25 -9.59 17.05
N TYR A 16 -2.79 -9.04 15.92
CA TYR A 16 -2.39 -7.65 15.84
C TYR A 16 -3.61 -6.72 15.80
N GLN A 17 -3.58 -5.67 16.63
CA GLN A 17 -4.55 -4.60 16.62
C GLN A 17 -3.85 -3.26 16.44
N PHE A 18 -4.23 -2.50 15.40
CA PHE A 18 -3.68 -1.17 15.19
C PHE A 18 -4.07 -0.23 16.34
N PRO A 19 -3.15 0.62 16.83
CA PRO A 19 -3.45 1.58 17.90
C PRO A 19 -4.61 2.54 17.58
N PHE A 20 -4.84 2.81 16.29
CA PHE A 20 -5.91 3.68 15.79
C PHE A 20 -7.23 2.93 15.50
N ALA A 21 -7.24 1.59 15.55
CA ALA A 21 -8.43 0.80 15.29
C ALA A 21 -9.38 0.88 16.50
N LYS A 22 -10.36 1.79 16.42
CA LYS A 22 -11.33 2.05 17.51
C LYS A 22 -12.26 0.86 17.83
N LYS A 23 -12.51 -0.04 16.87
CA LYS A 23 -13.37 -1.24 17.01
C LYS A 23 -12.97 -2.32 16.00
N GLY A 24 -13.03 -3.58 16.41
CA GLY A 24 -12.80 -4.77 15.55
C GLY A 24 -11.96 -5.84 16.27
N PRO A 25 -12.12 -7.13 15.94
CA PRO A 25 -11.26 -8.17 16.47
C PRO A 25 -9.82 -7.96 15.96
N PRO A 26 -8.80 -8.33 16.75
CA PRO A 26 -7.42 -8.38 16.27
C PRO A 26 -7.30 -9.29 15.05
N ARG A 27 -6.39 -8.97 14.13
CA ARG A 27 -6.19 -9.74 12.90
C ARG A 27 -4.70 -10.07 12.71
N PRO A 28 -4.38 -11.21 12.09
CA PRO A 28 -3.01 -11.55 11.76
C PRO A 28 -2.33 -10.46 10.94
N ALA A 29 -1.12 -10.08 11.33
CA ALA A 29 -0.29 -9.14 10.61
C ALA A 29 1.14 -9.63 10.52
N ILE A 30 1.82 -9.24 9.45
CA ILE A 30 3.24 -9.49 9.24
C ILE A 30 3.98 -8.19 9.52
N LYS A 31 5.05 -8.27 10.32
CA LYS A 31 5.87 -7.14 10.71
C LYS A 31 7.15 -7.15 9.88
N PHE A 32 7.55 -5.96 9.47
CA PHE A 32 8.78 -5.71 8.73
C PHE A 32 9.47 -4.47 9.30
N ILE A 33 10.77 -4.40 9.07
CA ILE A 33 11.60 -3.24 9.36
C ILE A 33 12.26 -2.81 8.06
N VAL A 34 12.24 -1.50 7.78
CA VAL A 34 13.00 -0.92 6.69
C VAL A 34 13.95 0.13 7.24
N ASN A 35 15.21 0.06 6.82
CA ASN A 35 16.20 1.07 7.16
C ASN A 35 16.21 2.19 6.11
N TYR A 36 15.84 3.40 6.53
CA TYR A 36 15.82 4.58 5.67
C TYR A 36 16.51 5.74 6.38
N GLN A 37 17.51 6.34 5.73
CA GLN A 37 18.30 7.46 6.28
C GLN A 37 18.84 7.19 7.70
N GLY A 38 19.32 5.97 7.96
CA GLY A 38 19.86 5.56 9.26
C GLY A 38 18.82 5.32 10.35
N LYS A 39 17.52 5.38 10.03
CA LYS A 39 16.43 5.07 10.96
C LYS A 39 15.77 3.75 10.59
N SER A 40 15.46 2.94 11.59
CA SER A 40 14.63 1.74 11.43
C SER A 40 13.15 2.13 11.48
N ILE A 41 12.44 1.87 10.39
CA ILE A 41 11.04 2.22 10.21
C ILE A 41 10.22 0.95 10.31
N PRO A 42 9.35 0.81 11.32
CA PRO A 42 8.48 -0.34 11.45
C PRO A 42 7.34 -0.27 10.42
N ILE A 43 7.07 -1.39 9.79
CA ILE A 43 6.03 -1.57 8.78
C ILE A 43 5.20 -2.77 9.18
N VAL A 44 3.89 -2.62 9.09
CA VAL A 44 2.94 -3.69 9.38
C VAL A 44 2.06 -3.89 8.17
N VAL A 45 2.00 -5.12 7.69
CA VAL A 45 1.10 -5.56 6.63
C VAL A 45 0.04 -6.44 7.25
N GLN A 46 -1.22 -6.00 7.24
CA GLN A 46 -2.34 -6.75 7.80
C GLN A 46 -3.26 -7.23 6.67
N LEU A 47 -3.62 -8.52 6.70
CA LEU A 47 -4.64 -9.08 5.83
C LEU A 47 -6.03 -8.72 6.37
N GLY A 48 -6.90 -8.22 5.50
CA GLY A 48 -8.31 -8.01 5.78
C GLY A 48 -9.21 -8.72 4.77
N ASP A 49 -10.50 -8.81 5.09
CA ASP A 49 -11.47 -9.51 4.23
C ASP A 49 -11.52 -8.94 2.81
N LYS A 50 -11.37 -7.62 2.69
CA LYS A 50 -11.46 -6.85 1.44
C LYS A 50 -10.12 -6.64 0.74
N GLY A 51 -9.00 -7.05 1.34
CA GLY A 51 -7.66 -6.85 0.78
C GLY A 51 -6.55 -6.76 1.82
N MET A 52 -5.58 -5.89 1.62
CA MET A 52 -4.39 -5.76 2.46
C MET A 52 -4.15 -4.30 2.84
N MET A 53 -3.84 -4.06 4.11
CA MET A 53 -3.48 -2.73 4.59
C MET A 53 -2.00 -2.69 4.95
N VAL A 54 -1.31 -1.66 4.46
CA VAL A 54 0.09 -1.40 4.80
C VAL A 54 0.17 -0.14 5.67
N VAL A 55 0.79 -0.30 6.83
CA VAL A 55 0.94 0.74 7.85
C VAL A 55 2.42 0.99 8.06
N VAL A 56 2.82 2.25 7.96
CA VAL A 56 4.21 2.68 8.13
C VAL A 56 4.26 3.54 9.40
N LYS A 57 5.08 3.17 10.38
CA LYS A 57 5.24 3.93 11.64
C LYS A 57 3.89 4.26 12.31
N ASN A 58 3.00 3.25 12.42
CA ASN A 58 1.63 3.37 12.94
C ASN A 58 0.69 4.31 12.16
N HIS A 59 1.07 4.79 10.97
CA HIS A 59 0.21 5.53 10.06
C HIS A 59 -0.29 4.62 8.93
N PRO A 60 -1.62 4.47 8.74
CA PRO A 60 -2.14 3.72 7.61
C PRO A 60 -1.84 4.47 6.32
N MET A 61 -1.02 3.87 5.45
CA MET A 61 -0.56 4.53 4.23
C MET A 61 -1.41 4.13 3.02
N VAL A 62 -1.65 2.84 2.87
CA VAL A 62 -2.34 2.29 1.70
C VAL A 62 -3.21 1.11 2.11
N GLU A 63 -4.45 1.14 1.65
CA GLU A 63 -5.31 -0.05 1.62
C GLU A 63 -5.41 -0.51 0.16
N PHE A 64 -4.94 -1.73 -0.08
CA PHE A 64 -5.06 -2.41 -1.35
C PHE A 64 -6.32 -3.27 -1.32
N HIS A 65 -7.20 -3.10 -2.31
CA HIS A 65 -8.45 -3.84 -2.41
C HIS A 65 -8.37 -4.92 -3.48
N LYS A 66 -9.07 -6.04 -3.27
CA LYS A 66 -9.25 -7.08 -4.29
C LYS A 66 -9.88 -6.51 -5.56
N THR A 67 -9.33 -6.86 -6.73
CA THR A 67 -9.97 -6.59 -8.03
C THR A 67 -11.17 -7.50 -8.26
N ASP A 68 -11.99 -7.21 -9.27
CA ASP A 68 -13.17 -8.02 -9.61
C ASP A 68 -12.79 -9.46 -10.04
N ASN A 69 -11.56 -9.65 -10.53
CA ASN A 69 -11.01 -10.95 -10.93
C ASN A 69 -9.92 -11.47 -9.97
N TYR A 70 -9.94 -11.02 -8.70
CA TYR A 70 -8.93 -11.38 -7.70
C TYR A 70 -8.75 -12.90 -7.58
N ASP A 71 -9.83 -13.67 -7.51
CA ASP A 71 -9.74 -15.13 -7.28
C ASP A 71 -8.98 -15.88 -8.40
N LYS A 72 -8.90 -15.29 -9.60
CA LYS A 72 -8.17 -15.85 -10.73
C LYS A 72 -6.74 -15.32 -10.87
N THR A 73 -6.49 -14.11 -10.38
CA THR A 73 -5.26 -13.36 -10.70
C THR A 73 -4.40 -13.02 -9.50
N GLY A 74 -4.97 -13.03 -8.31
CA GLY A 74 -4.37 -12.51 -7.08
C GLY A 74 -4.15 -11.00 -7.09
N TYR A 75 -4.74 -10.23 -8.03
CA TYR A 75 -4.45 -8.81 -8.15
C TYR A 75 -5.17 -7.96 -7.10
N LEU A 76 -4.40 -7.13 -6.41
CA LEU A 76 -4.89 -6.09 -5.54
C LEU A 76 -4.65 -4.72 -6.18
N MET A 77 -5.49 -3.76 -5.80
CA MET A 77 -5.47 -2.41 -6.31
C MET A 77 -5.39 -1.39 -5.17
N GLY A 78 -4.32 -0.61 -5.15
CA GLY A 78 -4.13 0.51 -4.24
C GLY A 78 -4.51 1.83 -4.92
N PRO A 79 -5.03 2.81 -4.16
CA PRO A 79 -5.29 4.14 -4.69
C PRO A 79 -3.98 4.86 -5.03
N LEU A 80 -3.92 5.52 -6.19
CA LEU A 80 -2.84 6.45 -6.55
C LEU A 80 -3.28 7.87 -6.21
N ARG A 81 -2.93 8.33 -5.00
CA ARG A 81 -3.28 9.67 -4.49
C ARG A 81 -2.15 10.68 -4.71
N LYS A 82 -2.52 11.93 -4.92
CA LYS A 82 -1.61 13.07 -4.94
C LYS A 82 -0.97 13.20 -3.55
N PRO A 83 0.36 13.40 -3.45
CA PRO A 83 1.01 13.60 -2.16
C PRO A 83 0.34 14.70 -1.35
N LYS A 84 0.19 14.48 -0.04
CA LYS A 84 -0.40 15.43 0.92
C LYS A 84 -1.86 15.81 0.59
N SER A 85 -2.55 15.02 -0.23
CA SER A 85 -3.94 15.22 -0.61
C SER A 85 -4.70 13.89 -0.63
N GLU A 86 -6.02 13.97 -0.43
CA GLU A 86 -6.90 12.81 -0.62
C GLU A 86 -7.28 12.63 -2.10
N GLU A 87 -6.98 13.61 -2.95
CA GLU A 87 -7.25 13.55 -4.37
C GLU A 87 -6.49 12.42 -5.06
N MET A 88 -7.16 11.78 -6.00
CA MET A 88 -6.59 10.73 -6.83
C MET A 88 -6.12 11.27 -8.16
N PHE A 89 -5.05 10.70 -8.68
CA PHE A 89 -4.57 11.04 -10.02
C PHE A 89 -5.58 10.64 -11.10
N LYS A 90 -5.73 11.51 -12.09
CA LYS A 90 -6.45 11.28 -13.33
C LYS A 90 -5.48 10.90 -14.45
N ALA A 91 -6.01 10.32 -15.51
CA ALA A 91 -5.25 10.13 -16.73
C ALA A 91 -4.73 11.45 -17.31
N GLY A 92 -3.50 11.44 -17.80
CA GLY A 92 -2.83 12.60 -18.37
C GLY A 92 -2.28 13.60 -17.34
N GLU A 93 -2.56 13.42 -16.04
CA GLU A 93 -1.89 14.22 -15.01
C GLU A 93 -0.42 13.78 -14.85
N VAL A 94 0.45 14.74 -14.53
CA VAL A 94 1.88 14.48 -14.32
C VAL A 94 2.07 13.76 -12.98
N ILE A 95 2.53 12.51 -13.06
CA ILE A 95 2.79 11.67 -11.90
C ILE A 95 4.21 11.91 -11.40
N PRO A 96 4.44 12.11 -10.09
CA PRO A 96 5.78 12.24 -9.52
C PRO A 96 6.69 11.07 -9.94
N PRO A 97 7.96 11.32 -10.33
CA PRO A 97 8.87 10.28 -10.83
C PRO A 97 9.05 9.08 -9.89
N GLU A 98 8.91 9.29 -8.58
CA GLU A 98 8.99 8.27 -7.54
C GLU A 98 7.85 7.27 -7.62
N LEU A 99 6.68 7.70 -8.11
CA LEU A 99 5.48 6.86 -8.25
C LEU A 99 5.40 6.20 -9.64
N GLN A 100 6.13 6.69 -10.64
CA GLN A 100 6.10 6.14 -12.00
C GLN A 100 6.68 4.71 -12.11
N GLY A 101 7.47 4.27 -11.12
CA GLY A 101 8.03 2.92 -11.10
C GLY A 101 7.03 1.80 -10.77
N PHE A 102 5.81 2.15 -10.37
CA PHE A 102 4.77 1.17 -10.04
C PHE A 102 3.90 0.86 -11.26
N ASN A 103 3.23 -0.29 -11.24
CA ASN A 103 2.28 -0.66 -12.28
C ASN A 103 0.99 0.17 -12.14
N ILE A 104 0.96 1.30 -12.85
CA ILE A 104 -0.15 2.26 -12.81
C ILE A 104 -1.17 1.90 -13.88
N VAL A 105 -2.43 1.75 -13.47
CA VAL A 105 -3.53 1.35 -14.34
C VAL A 105 -4.78 2.20 -14.08
N TYR A 106 -5.72 2.18 -15.00
CA TYR A 106 -7.07 2.71 -14.74
C TYR A 106 -7.81 1.76 -13.80
N GLN A 107 -8.44 2.31 -12.77
CA GLN A 107 -9.17 1.47 -11.82
C GLN A 107 -10.38 0.77 -12.44
N LYS A 108 -11.07 1.43 -13.37
CA LYS A 108 -12.27 0.90 -14.04
C LYS A 108 -12.01 -0.40 -14.79
N ASP A 109 -10.78 -0.63 -15.25
CA ASP A 109 -10.39 -1.81 -16.01
C ASP A 109 -10.32 -3.07 -15.13
N TYR A 110 -10.21 -2.89 -13.81
CA TYR A 110 -10.06 -3.97 -12.83
C TYR A 110 -11.17 -3.99 -11.77
N ARG A 111 -11.96 -2.92 -11.67
CA ARG A 111 -13.09 -2.78 -10.75
C ARG A 111 -14.21 -2.01 -11.45
N ARG A 112 -15.29 -2.70 -11.83
CA ARG A 112 -16.41 -2.14 -12.62
C ARG A 112 -17.09 -0.92 -11.98
N LYS A 113 -17.06 -0.80 -10.65
CA LYS A 113 -17.67 0.30 -9.89
C LYS A 113 -16.66 1.38 -9.47
N SER A 114 -15.41 1.32 -9.93
CA SER A 114 -14.41 2.32 -9.59
C SER A 114 -14.54 3.59 -10.43
N PRO A 115 -14.21 4.77 -9.87
CA PRO A 115 -14.18 6.02 -10.63
C PRO A 115 -13.08 5.98 -11.70
N ASP A 116 -13.20 6.85 -12.71
CA ASP A 116 -12.18 7.03 -13.74
C ASP A 116 -10.95 7.76 -13.14
N ARG A 117 -10.13 6.97 -12.46
CA ARG A 117 -8.95 7.36 -11.70
C ARG A 117 -7.85 6.32 -11.90
N LEU A 118 -6.62 6.75 -11.65
CA LEU A 118 -5.47 5.87 -11.65
C LEU A 118 -5.36 5.12 -10.31
N GLY A 119 -4.79 3.93 -10.38
CA GLY A 119 -4.46 3.09 -9.23
C GLY A 119 -3.16 2.35 -9.47
N VAL A 120 -2.63 1.75 -8.42
CA VAL A 120 -1.46 0.87 -8.49
C VAL A 120 -1.93 -0.56 -8.38
N LEU A 121 -1.57 -1.38 -9.35
CA LEU A 121 -1.88 -2.81 -9.40
C LEU A 121 -0.70 -3.63 -8.87
N VAL A 122 -0.97 -4.53 -7.93
CA VAL A 122 0.03 -5.41 -7.33
C VAL A 122 -0.52 -6.83 -7.22
N LYS A 123 0.34 -7.85 -7.14
CA LYS A 123 -0.08 -9.20 -6.77
C LYS A 123 -0.13 -9.34 -5.26
N SER A 124 -1.08 -10.10 -4.72
CA SER A 124 -1.17 -10.39 -3.28
C SER A 124 0.08 -11.06 -2.71
N SER A 125 0.82 -11.81 -3.54
CA SER A 125 2.10 -12.41 -3.19
C SER A 125 3.29 -11.43 -3.19
N ASP A 126 3.14 -10.25 -3.81
CA ASP A 126 4.20 -9.27 -3.98
C ASP A 126 4.16 -8.22 -2.86
N ILE A 127 4.51 -8.68 -1.66
CA ILE A 127 4.52 -7.85 -0.45
C ILE A 127 5.57 -6.74 -0.56
N ASP A 128 6.70 -7.00 -1.21
CA ASP A 128 7.78 -6.02 -1.38
C ASP A 128 7.31 -4.80 -2.17
N THR A 129 6.61 -4.99 -3.28
CA THR A 129 6.04 -3.85 -4.03
C THR A 129 5.01 -3.08 -3.21
N MET A 130 4.18 -3.77 -2.41
CA MET A 130 3.22 -3.11 -1.51
C MET A 130 3.92 -2.24 -0.47
N ILE A 131 4.98 -2.76 0.16
CA ILE A 131 5.77 -2.05 1.16
C ILE A 131 6.50 -0.86 0.53
N ASN A 132 7.16 -1.06 -0.61
CA ASN A 132 7.87 0.01 -1.32
C ASN A 132 6.91 1.13 -1.75
N TYR A 133 5.69 0.79 -2.20
CA TYR A 133 4.67 1.77 -2.53
C TYR A 133 4.22 2.57 -1.30
N ALA A 134 3.93 1.88 -0.19
CA ALA A 134 3.52 2.52 1.06
C ALA A 134 4.60 3.44 1.63
N LEU A 135 5.87 3.02 1.58
CA LEU A 135 7.02 3.83 1.99
C LEU A 135 7.22 5.05 1.11
N THR A 136 7.15 4.88 -0.21
CA THR A 136 7.27 6.00 -1.16
C THR A 136 6.21 7.05 -0.87
N ARG A 137 4.97 6.62 -0.62
CA ARG A 137 3.91 7.53 -0.17
C ARG A 137 4.21 8.18 1.18
N ALA A 138 4.69 7.42 2.17
CA ALA A 138 5.02 7.96 3.48
C ALA A 138 6.09 9.05 3.41
N ILE A 139 7.09 8.90 2.53
CA ILE A 139 8.14 9.90 2.28
C ILE A 139 7.54 11.16 1.63
N LEU A 140 6.77 11.00 0.55
CA LEU A 140 6.14 12.12 -0.16
C LEU A 140 5.14 12.89 0.72
N GLU A 141 4.50 12.21 1.67
CA GLU A 141 3.58 12.79 2.66
C GLU A 141 4.28 13.30 3.93
N SER A 142 5.61 13.18 4.03
CA SER A 142 6.41 13.59 5.19
C SER A 142 5.97 12.93 6.51
N LYS A 143 5.64 11.63 6.46
CA LYS A 143 5.18 10.82 7.60
C LYS A 143 6.29 10.03 8.30
N ILE A 144 7.51 10.04 7.76
CA ILE A 144 8.68 9.35 8.31
C ILE A 144 9.90 10.25 8.41
#